data_AF-A0A2N1AR94-F1
#
_entry.id   AF-A0A2N1AR94-F1
#
_cell.length_a   1.000
_cell.length_b   1.000
_cell.length_c   1.000
_cell.angle_alpha   90.00
_cell.angle_beta   90.00
_cell.angle_gamma   90.00
#
_symmetry.space_group_name_H-M   'P 1'
#
loop_
_entity.id
_entity.type
_entity.pdbx_description
1 polymer ?
#
loop_
_entity_poly.entity_id
_entity_poly.type
_entity_poly.pdbx_seq_one_letter_code
_entity_poly.pdbx_strand_id
1 'polypeptide(L)'
;MEMVFFNGWGSLLRILIIGLLAYATLVLFLRLSGNRTLSKMNAFDLIVTVALGSTLATVLLSKDVALADGAVALALLISLQFIITWTSVRFRWVRRLVTGEPLMLLYQGEFLLTSLRKARVTQDEVLAAIRSSGLSDVNAVEAVVLETDGSLSVVKRHAESGQSSLKGVRGSIEAAS
;
A
#
# COMPACT_ATOMS: atom_id res chain seq x y z
N MET A 1 27.73 -5.23 -33.02
CA MET A 1 26.51 -4.42 -32.81
C MET A 1 25.23 -5.13 -33.25
N GLU A 2 25.26 -6.19 -34.07
CA GLU A 2 24.05 -6.97 -34.44
C GLU A 2 23.36 -7.69 -33.27
N MET A 3 24.12 -8.07 -32.23
CA MET A 3 23.60 -8.72 -31.00
C MET A 3 22.65 -7.83 -30.16
N VAL A 4 22.55 -6.53 -30.47
CA VAL A 4 21.66 -5.60 -29.75
C VAL A 4 20.24 -5.63 -30.35
N PHE A 5 20.10 -5.89 -31.65
CA PHE A 5 18.82 -5.81 -32.35
C PHE A 5 18.17 -7.18 -32.60
N PHE A 6 18.96 -8.25 -32.74
CA PHE A 6 18.39 -9.56 -33.10
C PHE A 6 19.21 -10.74 -32.58
N ASN A 7 18.62 -11.51 -31.66
CA ASN A 7 19.20 -12.74 -31.09
C ASN A 7 18.61 -14.04 -31.68
N GLY A 8 17.90 -13.94 -32.81
CA GLY A 8 17.29 -15.08 -33.51
C GLY A 8 15.80 -15.29 -33.22
N TRP A 9 15.06 -15.78 -34.22
CA TRP A 9 13.61 -16.05 -34.14
C TRP A 9 13.20 -16.99 -33.01
N GLY A 10 14.06 -17.96 -32.65
CA GLY A 10 13.81 -18.88 -31.54
C GLY A 10 13.73 -18.18 -30.18
N SER A 11 14.50 -17.09 -29.98
CA SER A 11 14.42 -16.29 -28.75
C SER A 11 13.12 -15.52 -28.64
N LEU A 12 12.64 -14.96 -29.76
CA LEU A 12 11.36 -14.24 -29.84
C LEU A 12 10.17 -15.17 -29.60
N LEU A 13 10.17 -16.36 -30.23
CA LEU A 13 9.14 -17.37 -30.01
C LEU A 13 9.12 -17.88 -28.57
N ARG A 14 10.30 -18.12 -27.97
CA ARG A 14 10.40 -18.45 -26.55
C ARG A 14 9.76 -17.36 -25.69
N ILE A 15 10.11 -16.09 -25.90
CA ILE A 15 9.55 -14.99 -25.11
C ILE A 15 8.04 -14.90 -25.28
N LEU A 16 7.51 -15.07 -26.50
CA LEU A 16 6.06 -15.07 -26.76
C LEU A 16 5.34 -16.18 -25.99
N ILE A 17 5.83 -17.43 -26.08
CA ILE A 17 5.18 -18.59 -25.44
C ILE A 17 5.31 -18.50 -23.92
N ILE A 18 6.53 -18.30 -23.42
CA ILE A 18 6.82 -18.20 -21.98
C ILE A 18 6.08 -17.00 -21.38
N GLY A 19 6.08 -15.86 -22.07
CA GLY A 19 5.44 -14.65 -21.60
C GLY A 19 3.93 -14.77 -21.52
N LEU A 20 3.29 -15.39 -22.52
CA LEU A 20 1.85 -15.63 -22.48
C LEU A 20 1.49 -16.55 -21.30
N LEU A 21 2.25 -17.63 -21.09
CA LEU A 21 2.04 -18.55 -19.96
C LEU A 21 2.27 -17.87 -18.61
N ALA A 22 3.40 -17.16 -18.44
CA ALA A 22 3.73 -16.48 -17.19
C ALA A 22 2.72 -15.37 -16.86
N TYR A 23 2.26 -14.61 -17.86
CA TYR A 23 1.21 -13.61 -17.70
C TYR A 23 -0.12 -14.26 -17.30
N ALA A 24 -0.54 -15.34 -17.98
CA ALA A 24 -1.75 -16.06 -17.63
C ALA A 24 -1.69 -16.62 -16.20
N THR A 25 -0.55 -17.19 -15.80
CA THR A 25 -0.30 -17.65 -14.43
C THR A 25 -0.42 -16.51 -13.43
N LEU A 26 0.23 -15.37 -13.69
CA LEU A 26 0.16 -14.20 -12.80
C LEU A 26 -1.28 -13.69 -12.65
N VAL A 27 -2.01 -13.52 -13.76
CA VAL A 27 -3.40 -13.07 -13.74
C VAL A 27 -4.30 -14.04 -12.98
N LEU A 28 -4.13 -15.35 -13.20
CA LEU A 28 -4.90 -16.37 -12.49
C LEU A 28 -4.66 -16.29 -10.98
N PHE A 29 -3.40 -16.20 -10.55
CA PHE A 29 -3.07 -16.05 -9.14
C PHE A 29 -3.55 -14.73 -8.53
N LEU A 30 -3.43 -13.60 -9.24
CA LEU A 30 -3.97 -12.32 -8.78
C LEU A 30 -5.48 -12.37 -8.59
N ARG A 31 -6.19 -13.05 -9.52
CA ARG A 31 -7.64 -13.23 -9.44
C ARG A 31 -8.05 -14.11 -8.25
N LEU A 32 -7.25 -15.14 -7.94
CA LEU A 32 -7.45 -15.99 -6.75
C LEU A 32 -7.14 -15.25 -5.44
N SER A 33 -6.20 -14.30 -5.44
CA SER A 33 -5.82 -13.52 -4.25
C SER A 33 -6.92 -12.55 -3.78
N GLY A 34 -7.97 -12.33 -4.59
CA GLY A 34 -9.15 -11.56 -4.22
C GLY A 34 -9.01 -10.04 -4.36
N ASN A 35 -10.14 -9.37 -4.65
CA ASN A 35 -10.26 -7.93 -4.81
C ASN A 35 -9.99 -7.19 -3.49
N ARG A 36 -8.74 -6.80 -3.25
CA ARG A 36 -8.46 -5.58 -2.49
C ARG A 36 -8.27 -4.45 -3.50
N THR A 37 -9.28 -3.59 -3.53
CA THR A 37 -9.39 -2.40 -4.37
C THR A 37 -8.07 -1.64 -4.40
N LEU A 38 -7.55 -1.41 -5.61
CA LEU A 38 -6.31 -0.69 -5.96
C LEU A 38 -6.18 0.73 -5.40
N SER A 39 -7.18 1.24 -4.66
CA SER A 39 -7.30 2.67 -4.41
C SER A 39 -6.39 3.20 -3.29
N LYS A 40 -5.89 2.35 -2.38
CA LYS A 40 -4.97 2.75 -1.29
C LYS A 40 -4.00 1.62 -0.96
N MET A 41 -3.00 1.41 -1.82
CA MET A 41 -1.96 0.40 -1.60
C MET A 41 -1.14 0.74 -0.37
N ASN A 42 -0.98 -0.22 0.53
CA ASN A 42 -0.03 -0.09 1.63
C ASN A 42 1.41 -0.25 1.09
N ALA A 43 2.41 0.28 1.78
CA ALA A 43 3.83 0.13 1.43
C ALA A 43 4.22 -1.34 1.22
N PHE A 44 3.62 -2.26 1.99
CA PHE A 44 3.81 -3.69 1.81
C PHE A 44 3.30 -4.21 0.45
N ASP A 45 2.12 -3.76 0.01
CA ASP A 45 1.55 -4.17 -1.28
C ASP A 45 2.41 -3.66 -2.45
N LEU A 46 3.01 -2.47 -2.29
CA LEU A 46 3.96 -1.91 -3.26
C LEU A 46 5.22 -2.78 -3.38
N ILE A 47 5.82 -3.17 -2.25
CA ILE A 47 7.02 -4.02 -2.23
C ILE A 47 6.75 -5.35 -2.93
N VAL A 48 5.62 -5.98 -2.64
CA VAL A 48 5.25 -7.27 -3.28
C VAL A 48 4.97 -7.08 -4.77
N THR A 49 4.27 -6.01 -5.17
CA THR A 49 4.00 -5.73 -6.58
C THR A 49 5.30 -5.54 -7.37
N VAL A 50 6.27 -4.81 -6.81
CA VAL A 50 7.61 -4.63 -7.40
C VAL A 50 8.35 -5.97 -7.48
N ALA A 51 8.32 -6.78 -6.43
CA ALA A 51 8.96 -8.10 -6.42
C ALA A 51 8.35 -9.05 -7.47
N LEU A 52 7.02 -9.07 -7.62
CA LEU A 52 6.32 -9.85 -8.65
C LEU A 52 6.71 -9.39 -10.06
N GLY A 53 6.73 -8.08 -10.31
CA GLY A 53 7.16 -7.51 -11.58
C GLY A 53 8.62 -7.86 -11.92
N SER A 54 9.53 -7.72 -10.95
CA SER A 54 10.94 -8.08 -11.10
C SER A 54 11.12 -9.58 -11.39
N THR A 55 10.37 -10.42 -10.69
CA THR A 55 10.41 -11.88 -10.88
C THR A 55 9.88 -12.25 -12.26
N LEU A 56 8.74 -11.68 -12.68
CA LEU A 56 8.18 -11.89 -14.00
C LEU A 56 9.16 -11.47 -15.11
N ALA A 57 9.78 -10.29 -14.99
CA ALA A 57 10.79 -9.82 -15.93
C ALA A 57 11.99 -10.78 -16.01
N THR A 58 12.43 -11.29 -14.87
CA THR A 58 13.53 -12.26 -14.79
C THR A 58 13.16 -13.57 -15.52
N VAL A 59 11.95 -14.09 -15.32
CA VAL A 59 11.46 -15.31 -16.00
C VAL A 59 11.34 -15.12 -17.51
N LEU A 60 10.93 -13.94 -17.96
CA LEU A 60 10.79 -13.58 -19.37
C LEU A 60 12.14 -13.44 -20.08
N LEU A 61 13.07 -12.73 -19.47
CA LEU A 61 14.30 -12.27 -20.11
C LEU A 61 15.48 -13.21 -19.88
N SER A 62 15.50 -13.93 -18.75
CA SER A 62 16.60 -14.84 -18.42
C SER A 62 16.43 -16.16 -19.15
N LYS A 63 17.43 -16.54 -19.95
CA LYS A 63 17.43 -17.83 -20.66
C LYS A 63 17.73 -19.00 -19.73
N ASP A 64 18.43 -18.73 -18.63
CA ASP A 64 18.91 -19.74 -17.69
C ASP A 64 17.88 -20.10 -16.61
N VAL A 65 16.76 -19.37 -16.54
CA VAL A 65 15.68 -19.65 -15.59
C VAL A 65 14.67 -20.58 -16.24
N ALA A 66 14.44 -21.73 -15.60
CA ALA A 66 13.38 -22.63 -16.02
C ALA A 66 12.01 -22.02 -15.72
N LEU A 67 11.05 -22.25 -16.62
CA LEU A 67 9.66 -21.82 -16.46
C LEU A 67 9.04 -22.31 -15.16
N ALA A 68 9.38 -23.53 -14.75
CA ALA A 68 8.92 -24.14 -13.50
C ALA A 68 9.43 -23.36 -12.28
N ASP A 69 10.71 -23.00 -12.24
CA ASP A 69 11.31 -22.21 -11.15
C ASP A 69 10.64 -20.83 -11.06
N GLY A 70 10.41 -20.20 -12.22
CA GLY A 70 9.67 -18.94 -12.31
C GLY A 70 8.23 -19.04 -11.79
N ALA A 71 7.52 -20.11 -12.17
CA ALA A 71 6.16 -20.36 -11.72
C ALA A 71 6.10 -20.61 -10.20
N VAL A 72 7.05 -21.38 -9.65
CA VAL A 72 7.15 -21.63 -8.21
C VAL A 72 7.49 -20.35 -7.46
N ALA A 73 8.41 -19.52 -7.97
CA ALA A 73 8.77 -18.24 -7.36
C ALA A 73 7.58 -17.27 -7.32
N LEU A 74 6.84 -17.13 -8.44
CA LEU A 74 5.63 -16.31 -8.48
C LEU A 74 4.55 -16.87 -7.54
N ALA A 75 4.32 -18.18 -7.56
CA ALA A 75 3.35 -18.82 -6.66
C ALA A 75 3.70 -18.61 -5.19
N LEU A 76 4.99 -18.68 -4.83
CA LEU A 76 5.48 -18.41 -3.47
C LEU A 76 5.21 -16.97 -3.05
N LEU A 77 5.58 -15.99 -3.89
CA LEU A 77 5.36 -14.57 -3.60
C LEU A 77 3.87 -14.26 -3.39
N ILE A 78 3.01 -14.79 -4.26
CA ILE A 78 1.56 -14.56 -4.17
C ILE A 78 0.97 -15.29 -2.95
N SER A 79 1.44 -16.50 -2.65
CA SER A 79 1.03 -17.23 -1.45
C SER A 79 1.42 -16.48 -0.18
N LEU A 80 2.63 -15.93 -0.11
CA LEU A 80 3.07 -15.09 1.02
C LEU A 80 2.22 -13.83 1.14
N GLN A 81 1.92 -13.15 0.02
CA GLN A 81 1.03 -12.00 0.01
C GLN A 81 -0.35 -12.35 0.55
N PHE A 82 -0.91 -13.46 0.09
CA PHE A 82 -2.21 -13.96 0.55
C PHE A 82 -2.19 -14.29 2.04
N ILE A 83 -1.17 -15.01 2.53
CA ILE A 83 -1.02 -15.35 3.95
C ILE A 83 -0.94 -14.08 4.79
N ILE A 84 -0.14 -13.09 4.38
CA ILE A 84 0.05 -11.85 5.14
C ILE A 84 -1.24 -11.04 5.18
N THR A 85 -1.89 -10.86 4.03
CA THR A 85 -3.17 -10.14 3.96
C THR A 85 -4.28 -10.84 4.74
N TRP A 86 -4.41 -12.16 4.62
CA TRP A 86 -5.37 -12.95 5.39
C TRP A 86 -5.11 -12.86 6.90
N THR A 87 -3.86 -13.01 7.31
CA THR A 87 -3.45 -12.94 8.73
C THR A 87 -3.63 -11.53 9.29
N SER A 88 -3.41 -10.48 8.48
CA SER A 88 -3.61 -9.08 8.89
C SER A 88 -5.05 -8.77 9.28
N VAL A 89 -6.04 -9.41 8.65
CA VAL A 89 -7.46 -9.21 8.97
C VAL A 89 -7.83 -9.93 10.28
N ARG A 90 -7.17 -11.06 10.56
CA ARG A 90 -7.48 -11.89 11.73
C ARG A 90 -6.71 -11.48 12.99
N PHE A 91 -5.50 -10.96 12.85
CA PHE A 91 -4.63 -10.64 13.97
C PHE A 91 -4.21 -9.17 13.95
N ARG A 92 -4.63 -8.44 14.99
CA ARG A 92 -4.32 -7.00 15.16
C ARG A 92 -2.82 -6.70 15.21
N TRP A 93 -1.99 -7.62 15.71
CA TRP A 93 -0.54 -7.43 15.74
C TRP A 93 0.09 -7.50 14.34
N VAL A 94 -0.40 -8.40 13.47
CA VAL A 94 0.03 -8.48 12.06
C VAL A 94 -0.43 -7.25 11.30
N ARG A 95 -1.68 -6.80 11.51
CA ARG A 95 -2.17 -5.55 10.94
C ARG A 95 -1.25 -4.37 11.29
N ARG A 96 -0.90 -4.23 12.57
CA ARG A 96 0.01 -3.16 13.03
C ARG A 96 1.38 -3.23 12.37
N LEU A 97 1.92 -4.44 12.21
CA LEU A 97 3.26 -4.63 11.63
C LEU A 97 3.28 -4.38 10.12
N VAL A 98 2.21 -4.78 9.41
CA VAL A 98 2.15 -4.73 7.95
C VAL A 98 1.64 -3.39 7.45
N THR A 99 0.57 -2.88 8.05
CA THR A 99 -0.16 -1.67 7.61
C THR A 99 0.12 -0.44 8.48
N GLY A 100 0.76 -0.60 9.64
CA GLY A 100 0.84 0.50 10.61
C GLY A 100 -0.51 0.78 11.28
N GLU A 101 -0.59 1.89 12.01
CA GLU A 101 -1.82 2.38 12.64
C GLU A 101 -2.05 3.83 12.28
N PRO A 102 -3.31 4.23 12.04
CA PRO A 102 -3.62 5.63 11.84
C PRO A 102 -3.24 6.44 13.08
N LEU A 103 -2.60 7.58 12.86
CA LEU A 103 -2.07 8.44 13.90
C LEU A 103 -2.71 9.81 13.83
N MET A 104 -3.28 10.26 14.95
CA MET A 104 -3.84 11.61 15.03
C MET A 104 -2.71 12.63 15.09
N LEU A 105 -2.74 13.62 14.19
CA LEU A 105 -1.75 14.71 14.12
C LEU A 105 -2.29 16.04 14.64
N LEU A 106 -3.60 16.23 14.53
CA LEU A 106 -4.31 17.41 15.03
C LEU A 106 -5.63 16.95 15.62
N TYR A 107 -6.01 17.52 16.76
CA TYR A 107 -7.31 17.31 17.37
C TYR A 107 -7.85 18.63 17.89
N GLN A 108 -9.10 18.92 17.53
CA GLN A 108 -9.85 20.07 17.98
C GLN A 108 -9.18 21.44 17.76
N GLY A 109 -8.34 21.57 16.74
CA GLY A 109 -7.56 22.78 16.44
C GLY A 109 -6.15 22.79 17.06
N GLU A 110 -5.83 21.83 17.91
CA GLU A 110 -4.51 21.70 18.53
C GLU A 110 -3.64 20.64 17.83
N PHE A 111 -2.39 21.01 17.55
CA PHE A 111 -1.40 20.12 16.97
C PHE A 111 -0.82 19.17 18.02
N LEU A 112 -0.86 17.86 17.73
CA LEU A 112 -0.25 16.84 18.57
C LEU A 112 1.24 16.70 18.21
N LEU A 113 2.09 17.53 18.82
CA LEU A 113 3.52 17.62 18.52
C LEU A 113 4.27 16.29 18.67
N THR A 114 3.89 15.46 19.64
CA THR A 114 4.46 14.12 19.85
C THR A 114 4.15 13.20 18.66
N SER A 115 2.91 13.21 18.18
CA SER A 115 2.48 12.46 17.00
C SER A 115 3.17 12.95 15.73
N LEU A 116 3.27 14.26 15.53
CA LEU A 116 3.97 14.87 14.40
C LEU A 116 5.44 14.43 14.34
N ARG A 117 6.17 14.50 15.46
CA ARG A 117 7.57 14.04 15.54
C ARG A 117 7.70 12.55 15.27
N LYS A 118 6.80 11.73 15.81
CA LYS A 118 6.80 10.28 15.60
C LYS A 118 6.54 9.91 14.13
N ALA A 119 5.62 10.62 13.48
CA ALA A 119 5.29 10.45 12.07
C ALA A 119 6.29 11.12 11.11
N ARG A 120 7.20 11.97 11.62
CA ARG A 120 8.08 12.84 10.81
C ARG A 120 7.30 13.74 9.85
N VAL A 121 6.13 14.21 10.28
CA VAL A 121 5.27 15.11 9.52
C VAL A 121 5.39 16.52 10.10
N THR A 122 5.57 17.51 9.24
CA THR A 122 5.62 18.92 9.64
C THR A 122 4.23 19.52 9.85
N GLN A 123 4.13 20.62 10.61
CA GLN A 123 2.86 21.36 10.72
C GLN A 123 2.40 21.89 9.36
N ASP A 124 3.34 22.28 8.49
CA ASP A 124 3.05 22.80 7.16
C ASP A 124 2.37 21.76 6.26
N GLU A 125 2.77 20.49 6.36
CA GLU A 125 2.09 19.38 5.66
C GLU A 125 0.64 19.20 6.14
N VAL A 126 0.40 19.30 7.45
CA VAL A 126 -0.96 19.24 8.01
C VAL A 126 -1.79 20.44 7.53
N LEU A 127 -1.23 21.65 7.56
CA LEU A 127 -1.90 22.85 7.05
C LEU A 127 -2.17 22.75 5.54
N ALA A 128 -1.26 22.18 4.76
CA ALA A 128 -1.46 21.92 3.34
C ALA A 128 -2.60 20.92 3.09
N ALA A 129 -2.69 19.86 3.90
CA ALA A 129 -3.80 18.91 3.83
C ALA A 129 -5.14 19.58 4.15
N ILE A 130 -5.20 20.42 5.20
CA ILE A 130 -6.39 21.22 5.55
C ILE A 130 -6.81 22.10 4.37
N ARG A 131 -5.87 22.83 3.74
CA ARG A 131 -6.13 23.64 2.54
C ARG A 131 -6.65 22.79 1.38
N SER A 132 -6.06 21.63 1.14
CA SER A 132 -6.51 20.73 0.06
C SER A 132 -7.93 20.19 0.28
N SER A 133 -8.39 20.12 1.54
CA SER A 133 -9.76 19.74 1.91
C SER A 133 -10.80 20.87 1.76
N GLY A 134 -10.36 22.06 1.31
CA GLY A 134 -11.20 23.24 1.10
C GLY A 134 -11.44 24.06 2.37
N LEU A 135 -10.62 23.89 3.41
CA LEU A 135 -10.70 24.65 4.66
C LEU A 135 -9.50 25.60 4.77
N SER A 136 -9.74 26.81 5.30
CA SER A 136 -8.69 27.81 5.54
C SER A 136 -8.43 28.05 7.03
N ASP A 137 -9.35 27.64 7.90
CA ASP A 137 -9.26 27.82 9.35
C ASP A 137 -9.04 26.46 10.04
N VAL A 138 -8.00 26.40 10.87
CA VAL A 138 -7.66 25.23 11.68
C VAL A 138 -8.74 24.96 12.73
N ASN A 139 -9.44 25.99 13.23
CA ASN A 139 -10.50 25.83 14.22
C ASN A 139 -11.76 25.15 13.65
N ALA A 140 -11.91 25.12 12.33
CA ALA A 140 -12.98 24.39 11.65
C ALA A 140 -12.68 22.88 11.50
N VAL A 141 -11.50 22.42 11.94
CA VAL A 141 -11.04 21.04 11.83
C VAL A 141 -11.18 20.35 13.18
N GLU A 142 -11.89 19.21 13.19
CA GLU A 142 -12.01 18.37 14.39
C GLU A 142 -10.79 17.46 14.54
N ALA A 143 -10.30 16.88 13.45
CA ALA A 143 -9.10 16.07 13.49
C ALA A 143 -8.37 16.03 12.15
N VAL A 144 -7.05 15.88 12.20
CA VAL A 144 -6.25 15.42 11.06
C VAL A 144 -5.59 14.10 11.44
N VAL A 145 -5.77 13.09 10.59
CA VAL A 145 -5.27 11.73 10.82
C VAL A 145 -4.32 11.35 9.69
N LEU A 146 -3.13 10.90 10.06
CA LEU A 146 -2.23 10.20 9.15
C LEU A 146 -2.71 8.76 9.00
N GLU A 147 -3.12 8.40 7.79
CA GLU A 147 -3.59 7.07 7.44
C GLU A 147 -2.42 6.10 7.21
N THR A 148 -2.75 4.81 7.18
CA THR A 148 -1.78 3.71 6.96
C THR A 148 -1.11 3.75 5.58
N ASP A 149 -1.72 4.41 4.61
CA ASP A 149 -1.19 4.61 3.25
C ASP A 149 -0.33 5.90 3.14
N GLY A 150 -0.12 6.61 4.25
CA GLY A 150 0.61 7.88 4.27
C GLY A 150 -0.22 9.10 3.88
N SER A 151 -1.50 8.93 3.52
CA SER A 151 -2.38 10.06 3.24
C SER A 151 -2.85 10.77 4.51
N LEU A 152 -3.15 12.06 4.39
CA LEU A 152 -3.70 12.86 5.47
C LEU A 152 -5.21 13.01 5.28
N SER A 153 -5.99 12.46 6.21
CA SER A 153 -7.44 12.60 6.28
C SER A 153 -7.81 13.80 7.16
N VAL A 154 -8.68 14.68 6.66
CA VAL A 154 -9.17 15.86 7.41
C VAL A 154 -10.63 15.65 7.79
N VAL A 155 -10.93 15.70 9.09
CA VAL A 155 -12.28 15.59 9.64
C VAL A 155 -12.77 16.98 10.02
N LYS A 156 -13.86 17.42 9.38
CA LYS A 156 -14.49 18.71 9.64
C LYS A 156 -15.26 18.68 10.95
N ARG A 157 -15.24 19.79 11.68
CA ARG A 157 -16.04 19.97 12.89
C ARG A 157 -17.50 20.23 12.50
N HIS A 158 -18.42 19.35 12.89
CA HIS A 158 -19.87 19.53 12.77
C HIS A 158 -20.53 19.44 14.14
N ALA A 159 -21.54 20.27 14.39
CA ALA A 159 -22.20 20.39 15.69
C ALA A 159 -22.94 19.11 16.17
N GLU A 160 -23.24 18.16 15.26
CA GLU A 160 -24.02 16.95 15.55
C GLU A 160 -23.34 15.64 15.09
N SER A 161 -22.08 15.66 14.64
CA SER A 161 -21.43 14.47 14.11
C SER A 161 -20.80 13.60 15.22
N GLY A 162 -21.27 12.36 15.38
CA GLY A 162 -20.64 11.38 16.25
C GLY A 162 -19.22 11.02 15.80
N GLN A 163 -18.30 10.78 16.75
CA GLN A 163 -16.89 10.49 16.51
C GLN A 163 -16.61 9.04 16.07
N SER A 164 -17.55 8.38 15.37
CA SER A 164 -17.46 6.96 15.04
C SER A 164 -16.31 6.62 14.11
N SER A 165 -15.93 7.55 13.22
CA SER A 165 -14.80 7.42 12.29
C SER A 165 -13.43 7.52 12.95
N LEU A 166 -13.34 8.11 14.16
CA LEU A 166 -12.08 8.26 14.91
C LEU A 166 -11.74 7.02 15.76
N LYS A 167 -12.64 6.02 15.83
CA LYS A 167 -12.39 4.78 16.60
C LYS A 167 -11.21 4.00 16.04
N GLY A 168 -10.18 3.81 16.87
CA GLY A 168 -8.98 3.06 16.51
C GLY A 168 -7.83 3.92 15.99
N VAL A 169 -7.98 5.26 15.97
CA VAL A 169 -6.88 6.19 15.75
C VAL A 169 -6.08 6.34 17.05
N ARG A 170 -4.77 6.13 17.00
CA ARG A 170 -3.92 6.35 18.18
C ARG A 170 -3.92 7.83 18.56
N GLY A 171 -4.16 8.12 19.84
CA GLY A 171 -4.30 9.47 20.40
C GLY A 171 -5.74 9.88 20.71
N SER A 172 -6.75 9.13 20.26
CA SER A 172 -8.17 9.49 20.43
C SER A 172 -8.71 9.39 21.87
N ILE A 173 -7.97 8.79 22.82
CA ILE A 173 -8.41 8.58 24.21
C ILE A 173 -7.75 9.60 25.16
N GLU A 174 -6.54 10.09 24.86
CA GLU A 174 -5.86 11.10 25.69
C GLU A 174 -6.46 12.50 25.53
N ALA A 175 -7.16 12.78 24.43
CA ALA A 175 -7.77 14.09 24.20
C ALA A 175 -9.20 14.25 24.78
N ALA A 176 -9.69 13.23 25.50
CA ALA A 176 -11.00 13.23 26.17
C ALA A 176 -10.89 13.19 27.72
N SER A 177 -9.68 13.35 28.25
CA SER A 177 -9.37 13.44 29.69
C SER A 177 -8.68 14.76 29.99
#